data_AF-A0A7Y5Z5C3-F1
#
_entry.id   AF-A0A7Y5Z5C3-F1
#
_cell.length_a   1.000
_cell.length_b   1.000
_cell.length_c   1.000
_cell.angle_alpha   90.00
_cell.angle_beta   90.00
_cell.angle_gamma   90.00
#
_symmetry.space_group_name_H-M   'P 1'
#
loop_
_entity.id
_entity.type
_entity.pdbx_description
1 polymer ?
#
loop_
_entity_poly.entity_id
_entity_poly.type
_entity_poly.pdbx_seq_one_letter_code
_entity_poly.pdbx_strand_id
1 'polypeptide(L)' 'MPVEIRCRYTTGTYVATVKGEKRTASNTISARHAAEAMATKLGLDPAHLVEQQRDLIDQKDRVTFIHPGEPA' A
#
# COMPACT_ATOMS: atom_id res chain seq x y z
N MET A 1 -6.69 -14.48 2.22
CA MET A 1 -6.23 -14.17 0.84
C MET A 1 -5.15 -13.10 0.91
N PRO A 2 -4.14 -13.06 0.02
CA PRO A 2 -3.12 -12.01 0.04
C PRO A 2 -3.74 -10.62 -0.24
N VAL A 3 -3.34 -9.63 0.55
CA VAL A 3 -3.83 -8.25 0.42
C VAL A 3 -2.85 -7.43 -0.41
N GLU A 4 -3.37 -6.85 -1.50
CA GLU A 4 -2.62 -5.92 -2.35
C GLU A 4 -2.85 -4.47 -1.91
N ILE A 5 -1.82 -3.84 -1.39
CA ILE A 5 -1.80 -2.41 -1.05
C ILE A 5 -1.12 -1.63 -2.17
N ARG A 6 -1.89 -0.79 -2.86
CA ARG A 6 -1.41 0.03 -3.97
C ARG A 6 -1.15 1.44 -3.46
N CYS A 7 0.11 1.85 -3.56
CA CYS A 7 0.54 3.19 -3.21
C CYS A 7 0.75 4.01 -4.47
N ARG A 8 0.19 5.21 -4.53
CA ARG A 8 0.46 6.20 -5.57
C ARG A 8 0.96 7.49 -4.96
N TYR A 9 1.87 8.18 -5.63
CA TYR A 9 2.22 9.54 -5.26
C TYR A 9 1.25 10.53 -5.91
N THR A 10 0.62 11.39 -5.10
CA THR A 10 -0.31 12.42 -5.58
C THR A 10 -0.20 13.66 -4.69
N THR A 11 -0.21 14.85 -5.29
CA THR A 11 -0.35 16.13 -4.55
C THR A 11 0.59 16.25 -3.34
N GLY A 12 1.85 15.81 -3.47
CA GLY A 12 2.84 15.91 -2.38
C GLY A 12 2.77 14.81 -1.31
N THR A 13 1.98 13.76 -1.49
CA THR A 13 1.83 12.68 -0.51
C THR A 13 1.68 11.31 -1.17
N TYR A 14 2.11 10.26 -0.48
CA TYR A 14 1.87 8.88 -0.90
C TYR A 14 0.52 8.43 -0.34
N VAL A 15 -0.35 7.90 -1.20
CA VAL A 15 -1.68 7.40 -0.81
C VAL A 15 -1.74 5.90 -1.09
N ALA A 16 -1.96 5.13 -0.05
CA ALA A 16 -2.18 3.69 -0.06
C ALA A 16 -3.67 3.35 -0.10
N THR A 17 -4.04 2.44 -0.99
CA THR A 17 -5.40 1.92 -1.15
C THR A 17 -5.37 0.40 -1.33
N VAL A 18 -6.47 -0.27 -0.98
CA VAL A 18 -6.62 -1.73 -1.15
C VAL A 18 -7.85 -2.00 -2.01
N LYS A 19 -7.75 -2.98 -2.90
CA LYS A 19 -8.88 -3.37 -3.76
C LYS A 19 -10.00 -3.95 -2.90
N GLY A 20 -11.21 -3.40 -3.02
CA GLY A 20 -12.40 -3.87 -2.29
C GLY A 20 -12.64 -3.15 -0.96
N GLU A 21 -11.70 -2.33 -0.49
CA GLU A 21 -11.82 -1.57 0.75
C GLU A 21 -11.97 -0.07 0.46
N LYS A 22 -12.86 0.62 1.18
CA LYS A 22 -13.08 2.08 1.01
C LYS A 22 -12.07 2.92 1.79
N ARG A 23 -11.33 2.30 2.71
CA ARG A 23 -10.30 2.97 3.52
C ARG A 23 -9.08 3.31 2.67
N THR A 24 -8.47 4.43 3.03
CA THR A 24 -7.19 4.88 2.48
C THR A 24 -6.25 5.27 3.62
N ALA A 25 -4.95 5.19 3.38
CA ALA A 25 -3.93 5.76 4.25
C ALA A 25 -3.00 6.63 3.43
N SER A 26 -2.44 7.67 4.03
CA SER A 26 -1.49 8.53 3.35
C SER A 26 -0.29 8.84 4.23
N ASN A 27 0.84 9.11 3.59
CA ASN A 27 2.06 9.47 4.29
C ASN A 27 2.95 10.34 3.38
N THR A 28 3.58 11.36 3.92
CA THR A 28 4.48 12.26 3.18
C THR A 28 5.92 11.74 3.10
N ILE A 29 6.29 10.74 3.91
CA ILE A 29 7.65 10.21 4.01
C ILE A 29 7.94 9.25 2.85
N SER A 30 7.11 8.22 2.65
CA SER A 30 7.32 7.22 1.60
C SER A 30 6.07 6.39 1.30
N ALA A 31 6.08 5.72 0.14
CA ALA A 31 5.07 4.73 -0.23
C ALA A 31 4.97 3.59 0.79
N ARG A 32 6.11 3.12 1.32
CA ARG A 32 6.16 2.08 2.35
C ARG A 32 5.45 2.52 3.63
N HIS A 33 5.71 3.72 4.14
CA HIS A 33 5.02 4.21 5.34
C HIS A 33 3.50 4.36 5.12
N ALA A 34 3.06 4.73 3.91
CA ALA A 34 1.65 4.76 3.57
C ALA A 34 1.05 3.33 3.55
N ALA A 35 1.78 2.34 3.01
CA ALA A 35 1.36 0.95 3.00
C ALA A 35 1.30 0.34 4.41
N GLU A 36 2.29 0.62 5.26
CA GLU A 36 2.33 0.17 6.66
C GLU A 36 1.13 0.73 7.44
N ALA A 37 0.84 2.02 7.30
CA ALA A 37 -0.35 2.63 7.90
C ALA A 37 -1.65 1.98 7.39
N MET A 38 -1.69 1.55 6.13
CA MET A 38 -2.85 0.84 5.57
C MET A 38 -2.95 -0.59 6.12
N ALA A 39 -1.85 -1.31 6.27
CA ALA A 39 -1.81 -2.63 6.89
C ALA A 39 -2.30 -2.57 8.35
N THR A 40 -1.81 -1.63 9.15
CA THR A 40 -2.29 -1.44 10.53
C THR A 40 -3.81 -1.17 10.57
N LYS A 41 -4.35 -0.36 9.65
CA LYS A 41 -5.80 -0.10 9.55
C LYS A 41 -6.64 -1.32 9.17
N LEU A 42 -6.01 -2.33 8.57
CA LEU A 42 -6.63 -3.60 8.20
C LEU A 42 -6.43 -4.69 9.26
N GLY A 43 -5.78 -4.36 10.39
CA GLY A 43 -5.42 -5.35 11.41
C GLY A 43 -4.30 -6.30 10.96
N LEU A 44 -3.55 -5.93 9.93
CA LEU A 44 -2.43 -6.70 9.39
C LEU A 44 -1.12 -6.22 10.01
N ASP A 45 -0.14 -7.12 10.12
CA ASP A 45 1.19 -6.78 10.62
C ASP A 45 2.05 -6.14 9.50
N PRO A 46 2.41 -4.85 9.63
CA PRO A 46 3.21 -4.16 8.63
C PRO A 46 4.57 -4.80 8.34
N ALA A 47 5.12 -5.58 9.27
CA ALA A 47 6.40 -6.26 9.10
C ALA A 47 6.40 -7.30 7.96
N HIS A 48 5.21 -7.83 7.62
CA HIS A 48 5.05 -8.83 6.56
C HIS A 48 4.74 -8.21 5.18
N LEU A 49 4.82 -6.87 5.04
CA LEU A 49 4.66 -6.21 3.75
C LEU A 49 5.88 -6.45 2.85
N VAL A 50 5.63 -7.06 1.70
CA VAL A 50 6.61 -7.27 0.64
C VAL A 50 6.35 -6.28 -0.49
N GLU A 51 7.34 -5.45 -0.83
CA GLU A 51 7.25 -4.55 -1.97
C GLU A 51 7.35 -5.36 -3.28
N GLN A 52 6.32 -5.28 -4.10
CA GLN A 52 6.34 -5.74 -5.49
C GLN A 52 6.93 -4.62 -6.35
N GLN A 53 7.93 -4.98 -7.16
CA GLN A 53 8.69 -4.06 -7.98
C GLN A 53 7.77 -3.20 -8.85
N ARG A 54 8.14 -1.92 -9.02
CA ARG A 54 7.43 -0.96 -9.87
C ARG A 54 7.28 -1.53 -11.27
N ASP A 55 6.04 -1.57 -11.75
CA ASP A 55 5.75 -1.94 -13.12
C ASP A 55 6.33 -0.86 -14.04
N LEU A 56 7.44 -1.16 -14.72
CA LEU A 56 8.19 -0.20 -15.55
C LEU A 56 7.40 0.27 -16.78
N ILE A 57 6.23 -0.35 -17.04
CA ILE A 57 5.36 -0.09 -18.18
C ILE A 57 4.31 0.99 -17.83
N ASP A 58 3.90 1.09 -16.57
CA ASP A 58 2.87 2.05 -16.11
C ASP A 58 3.56 3.26 -15.45
N GLN A 59 3.85 4.30 -16.24
CA GLN A 59 4.59 5.52 -15.83
C GLN A 59 3.95 6.32 -14.68
N LYS A 60 2.78 5.94 -14.18
CA LYS A 60 2.19 6.58 -13.01
C LYS A 60 2.80 5.96 -11.76
N ASP A 61 3.88 6.55 -11.21
CA ASP A 61 4.50 6.28 -9.89
C ASP A 61 3.65 5.47 -8.90
N ARG A 62 3.51 4.16 -9.15
CA ARG A 62 2.67 3.25 -8.38
C ARG A 62 3.56 2.15 -7.83
N VAL A 63 3.60 2.05 -6.52
CA VAL A 63 4.31 1.01 -5.79
C VAL A 63 3.26 0.07 -5.22
N THR A 64 3.42 -1.23 -5.41
CA THR A 64 2.48 -2.22 -4.87
C THR A 64 3.16 -2.97 -3.73
N PHE A 65 2.45 -3.18 -2.64
CA PHE A 65 2.90 -3.99 -1.51
C PHE A 65 1.92 -5.14 -1.34
N ILE A 66 2.43 -6.34 -1.07
CA ILE A 66 1.62 -7.53 -0.80
C ILE A 66 1.82 -7.93 0.65
N HIS A 67 0.70 -8.21 1.33
CA HIS A 67 0.69 -8.81 2.65
C HIS A 67 0.06 -10.22 2.56
N PRO A 68 0.68 -11.28 3.13
CA PRO A 68 0.19 -12.66 2.99
C PRO A 68 -1.06 -12.96 3.85
N GLY A 69 -1.28 -12.19 4.91
CA GLY A 69 -2.43 -12.34 5.81
C GLY A 69 -3.76 -11.84 5.24
N GLU A 70 -4.84 -12.17 5.94
CA GLU A 70 -6.21 -11.79 5.62
C GLU A 70 -6.63 -10.57 6.47
N PRO A 71 -7.26 -9.54 5.88
CA PRO A 71 -7.67 -8.36 6.64
C PRO A 71 -8.75 -8.76 7.65
N ALA A 72 -8.64 -8.23 8.86
CA ALA A 72 -9.52 -8.55 9.99
C ALA A 72 -10.87 -7.82 9.93
#